data_AF-A0A351QYB2-F1
#
_entry.id   AF-A0A351QYB2-F1
#
_cell.length_a   1.000
_cell.length_b   1.000
_cell.length_c   1.000
_cell.angle_alpha   90.00
_cell.angle_beta   90.00
_cell.angle_gamma   90.00
#
_symmetry.space_group_name_H-M   'P 1'
#
loop_
_entity.id
_entity.type
_entity.pdbx_description
1 polymer ?
#
loop_
_entity_poly.entity_id
_entity_poly.type
_entity_poly.pdbx_seq_one_letter_code
_entity_poly.pdbx_strand_id
1 'polypeptide(L)'
;MKEYSSGMKMVATTWHLQGEINNGGFYQYFDNNENLYTKEILRDYYQITKDSLVLLGSIKIKEAFVEAFALFESGQREPNIHKNTDFEWNRLDNIYYDNEEELLIKRDVYIEKNLNEFVVN
;
A
#
# COMPACT_ATOMS: atom_id res chain seq x y z
N MET A 1 13.93 -21.14 -6.34
CA MET A 1 13.38 -20.41 -5.17
C MET A 1 11.90 -20.74 -5.10
N LYS A 2 11.36 -21.07 -3.92
CA LYS A 2 9.90 -21.21 -3.76
C LYS A 2 9.29 -19.83 -4.01
N GLU A 3 8.35 -19.76 -4.93
CA GLU A 3 7.60 -18.54 -5.19
C GLU A 3 6.62 -18.32 -4.03
N TYR A 4 6.53 -17.09 -3.52
CA TYR A 4 5.53 -16.73 -2.52
C TYR A 4 4.12 -16.92 -3.08
N SER A 5 3.21 -17.47 -2.28
CA SER A 5 1.78 -17.57 -2.61
C SER A 5 1.16 -16.18 -2.77
N SER A 6 -0.04 -16.12 -3.34
CA SER A 6 -0.81 -14.87 -3.46
C SER A 6 -1.06 -14.24 -2.09
N GLY A 7 -1.44 -15.04 -1.09
CA GLY A 7 -1.64 -14.61 0.29
C GLY A 7 -0.37 -14.09 0.94
N MET A 8 0.78 -14.76 0.75
CA MET A 8 2.07 -14.27 1.26
C MET A 8 2.46 -12.94 0.61
N LYS A 9 2.30 -12.79 -0.70
CA LYS A 9 2.54 -11.52 -1.43
C LYS A 9 1.60 -10.42 -0.93
N MET A 10 0.33 -10.74 -0.69
CA MET A 10 -0.66 -9.82 -0.16
C MET A 10 -0.29 -9.31 1.24
N VAL A 11 0.07 -10.21 2.16
CA VAL A 11 0.46 -9.81 3.51
C VAL A 11 1.73 -8.96 3.46
N ALA A 12 2.74 -9.38 2.72
CA ALA A 12 4.01 -8.67 2.64
C ALA A 12 3.84 -7.24 2.09
N THR A 13 3.10 -7.06 1.00
CA THR A 13 2.90 -5.72 0.40
C THR A 13 2.00 -4.84 1.24
N THR A 14 0.92 -5.37 1.81
CA THR A 14 0.02 -4.58 2.66
C THR A 14 0.63 -4.23 4.02
N TRP A 15 1.53 -5.06 4.57
CA TRP A 15 2.35 -4.68 5.74
C TRP A 15 3.37 -3.60 5.41
N HIS A 16 4.07 -3.71 4.29
CA HIS A 16 5.00 -2.66 3.87
C HIS A 16 4.29 -1.32 3.68
N LEU A 17 3.16 -1.34 2.96
CA LEU A 17 2.29 -0.18 2.79
C LEU A 17 1.89 0.45 4.13
N GLN A 18 1.44 -0.37 5.08
CA GLN A 18 1.06 0.07 6.41
C GLN A 18 2.22 0.72 7.17
N GLY A 19 3.38 0.08 7.18
CA GLY A 19 4.56 0.59 7.90
C GLY A 19 5.01 1.96 7.38
N GLU A 20 5.03 2.14 6.06
CA GLU A 20 5.46 3.39 5.45
C GLU A 20 4.43 4.51 5.60
N ILE A 21 3.13 4.23 5.37
CA ILE A 21 2.09 5.26 5.48
C ILE A 21 1.96 5.73 6.93
N ASN A 22 1.98 4.82 7.90
CA ASN A 22 1.91 5.21 9.31
C ASN A 22 3.14 6.00 9.79
N ASN A 23 4.25 5.93 9.05
CA ASN A 23 5.47 6.67 9.37
C ASN A 23 5.52 8.04 8.68
N GLY A 24 5.05 8.16 7.43
CA GLY A 24 5.13 9.42 6.69
C GLY A 24 4.22 9.55 5.47
N GLY A 25 3.10 8.82 5.45
CA GLY A 25 2.09 8.93 4.40
C GLY A 25 2.45 8.22 3.09
N PHE A 26 1.56 8.34 2.11
CA PHE A 26 1.74 7.77 0.78
C PHE A 26 2.94 8.39 0.04
N TYR A 27 3.23 9.68 0.25
CA TYR A 27 4.38 10.31 -0.40
C TYR A 27 5.68 9.61 0.03
N GLN A 28 5.89 9.45 1.34
CA GLN A 28 7.06 8.74 1.86
C GLN A 28 7.12 7.30 1.32
N TYR A 29 5.99 6.59 1.29
CA TYR A 29 5.94 5.25 0.70
C TYR A 29 6.51 5.24 -0.73
N PHE A 30 6.06 6.11 -1.63
CA PHE A 30 6.54 6.08 -3.00
C PHE A 30 7.98 6.60 -3.14
N ASP A 31 8.35 7.64 -2.39
CA ASP A 31 9.70 8.22 -2.43
C ASP A 31 10.76 7.21 -1.92
N ASN A 32 10.47 6.51 -0.82
CA ASN A 32 11.34 5.44 -0.31
C ASN A 32 11.49 4.30 -1.33
N ASN A 33 10.39 3.86 -1.96
CA ASN A 33 10.45 2.77 -2.93
C ASN A 33 11.14 3.19 -4.24
N GLU A 34 11.03 4.45 -4.71
CA GLU A 34 11.77 4.95 -5.88
C GLU A 34 13.29 4.97 -5.62
N ASN A 35 13.72 5.23 -4.39
CA ASN A 35 15.13 5.16 -4.01
C ASN A 35 15.68 3.72 -3.94
N LEU A 36 14.81 2.73 -3.73
CA LEU A 36 15.18 1.32 -3.59
C LEU A 36 15.09 0.53 -4.91
N TYR A 37 14.21 0.93 -5.81
CA TYR A 37 13.86 0.16 -6.99
C TYR A 37 14.05 0.93 -8.29
N THR A 38 14.35 0.21 -9.37
CA THR A 38 14.21 0.79 -10.70
C THR A 38 12.74 1.10 -10.98
N LYS A 39 12.45 2.02 -11.91
CA LYS A 39 11.07 2.39 -12.26
C LYS A 39 10.20 1.20 -12.69
N GLU A 40 10.80 0.22 -13.36
CA GLU A 40 10.10 -1.01 -13.78
C GLU A 40 9.70 -1.84 -12.56
N ILE A 41 10.65 -2.10 -11.65
CA ILE A 41 10.39 -2.87 -10.43
C ILE A 41 9.39 -2.14 -9.52
N LEU A 42 9.46 -0.81 -9.43
CA LEU A 42 8.49 -0.01 -8.68
C LEU A 42 7.06 -0.17 -9.23
N ARG A 43 6.90 -0.21 -10.56
CA ARG A 43 5.59 -0.40 -11.21
C ARG A 43 5.04 -1.81 -10.97
N ASP A 44 5.89 -2.82 -11.03
CA ASP A 44 5.50 -4.19 -10.68
C ASP A 44 5.09 -4.29 -9.21
N TYR A 45 5.86 -3.66 -8.32
CA TYR A 45 5.56 -3.63 -6.89
C TYR A 45 4.25 -2.89 -6.58
N TYR A 46 4.01 -1.77 -7.27
CA TYR A 46 2.72 -1.07 -7.25
C TYR A 46 1.58 -2.00 -7.69
N GLN A 47 1.75 -2.72 -8.80
CA GLN A 47 0.72 -3.60 -9.33
C GLN A 47 0.40 -4.74 -8.36
N ILE A 48 1.41 -5.36 -7.75
CA ILE A 48 1.22 -6.38 -6.70
C ILE A 48 0.47 -5.80 -5.50
N THR A 49 0.84 -4.61 -5.05
CA THR A 49 0.18 -3.94 -3.90
C THR A 49 -1.27 -3.61 -4.23
N LYS A 50 -1.54 -3.09 -5.44
CA LYS A 50 -2.91 -2.82 -5.92
C LYS A 50 -3.76 -4.09 -5.94
N ASP A 51 -3.22 -5.17 -6.49
CA ASP A 51 -3.94 -6.45 -6.59
C ASP A 51 -4.18 -7.07 -5.22
N SER A 52 -3.27 -6.85 -4.26
CA SER A 52 -3.42 -7.26 -2.87
C SER A 52 -4.56 -6.51 -2.17
N LEU A 53 -4.71 -5.21 -2.41
CA LEU A 53 -5.83 -4.43 -1.89
C LEU A 53 -7.18 -4.85 -2.52
N VAL A 54 -7.17 -5.23 -3.80
CA VAL A 54 -8.35 -5.81 -4.47
C VAL A 54 -8.71 -7.16 -3.84
N LEU A 55 -7.72 -8.01 -3.61
CA LEU A 55 -7.91 -9.34 -3.00
C LEU A 55 -8.54 -9.25 -1.61
N LEU A 56 -8.15 -8.24 -0.82
CA LEU A 56 -8.75 -7.96 0.49
C LEU A 56 -10.12 -7.28 0.39
N GLY A 57 -10.50 -6.74 -0.78
CA GLY A 57 -11.71 -5.94 -0.94
C GLY A 57 -11.62 -4.56 -0.27
N SER A 58 -10.42 -4.01 -0.10
CA SER A 58 -10.17 -2.70 0.53
C SER A 58 -10.30 -1.56 -0.48
N ILE A 59 -11.52 -1.36 -1.01
CA ILE A 59 -11.80 -0.48 -2.15
C ILE A 59 -11.31 0.96 -1.93
N LYS A 60 -11.63 1.58 -0.79
CA LYS A 60 -11.24 2.97 -0.50
C LYS A 60 -9.73 3.16 -0.44
N ILE A 61 -9.03 2.27 0.26
CA ILE A 61 -7.55 2.29 0.34
C ILE A 61 -6.95 2.03 -1.05
N LYS A 62 -7.53 1.12 -1.84
CA LYS A 62 -7.12 0.88 -3.22
C LYS A 62 -7.29 2.13 -4.09
N GLU A 63 -8.38 2.87 -3.94
CA GLU A 63 -8.62 4.11 -4.68
C GLU A 63 -7.61 5.19 -4.28
N ALA A 64 -7.41 5.40 -2.97
CA ALA A 64 -6.40 6.32 -2.47
C ALA A 64 -4.99 5.95 -2.94
N PHE A 65 -4.62 4.66 -2.89
CA PHE A 65 -3.32 4.18 -3.36
C PHE A 65 -3.09 4.42 -4.86
N VAL A 66 -4.10 4.18 -5.70
CA VAL A 66 -4.02 4.44 -7.14
C VAL A 66 -3.88 5.93 -7.43
N GLU A 67 -4.64 6.76 -6.72
CA GLU A 67 -4.59 8.21 -6.86
C GLU A 67 -3.23 8.76 -6.41
N ALA A 68 -2.73 8.28 -5.27
CA ALA A 68 -1.41 8.61 -4.74
C ALA A 68 -0.29 8.23 -5.72
N PHE A 69 -0.36 7.05 -6.34
CA PHE A 69 0.60 6.65 -7.36
C PHE A 69 0.55 7.55 -8.61
N ALA A 70 -0.64 8.00 -9.02
CA ALA A 70 -0.79 8.93 -10.14
C ALA A 70 -0.19 10.31 -9.83
N LEU A 71 -0.40 10.82 -8.60
CA LEU A 71 0.25 12.06 -8.13
C LEU A 71 1.78 11.91 -8.17
N PHE A 72 2.30 10.79 -7.67
CA PHE A 72 3.72 10.49 -7.68
C PHE A 72 4.32 10.49 -9.10
N GLU A 73 3.73 9.73 -10.03
CA GLU A 73 4.19 9.62 -11.42
C GLU A 73 4.10 10.95 -12.18
N SER A 74 3.20 11.86 -11.77
CA SER A 74 3.11 13.21 -12.34
C SER A 74 4.27 14.13 -11.92
N GLY A 75 5.10 13.69 -10.98
CA GLY A 75 6.20 14.48 -10.42
C GLY A 75 5.75 15.49 -9.37
N GLN A 76 4.49 15.46 -8.94
CA GLN A 76 4.01 16.25 -7.81
C GLN A 76 4.61 15.70 -6.52
N ARG A 77 5.70 16.31 -6.07
CA ARG A 77 6.31 15.97 -4.77
C ARG A 77 5.54 16.63 -3.64
N GLU A 78 5.50 15.98 -2.49
CA GLU A 78 4.99 16.62 -1.28
C GLU A 78 5.92 17.79 -0.92
N PRO A 79 5.42 19.04 -0.87
CA PRO A 79 6.24 20.14 -0.41
C PRO A 79 6.58 19.92 1.07
N ASN A 80 7.78 20.32 1.49
CA ASN A 80 8.20 20.32 2.91
C ASN A 80 7.26 21.21 3.74
N ILE A 81 6.08 20.73 4.15
CA ILE A 81 5.09 21.55 4.84
C ILE A 81 4.55 20.80 6.04
N HIS A 82 5.19 21.03 7.18
CA HIS A 82 4.70 20.69 8.50
C HIS A 82 3.31 21.28 8.87
N LYS A 83 2.54 21.90 7.96
CA LYS A 83 1.39 22.76 8.32
C LYS A 83 0.24 22.95 7.30
N ASN A 84 0.21 22.35 6.11
CA ASN A 84 -0.93 22.56 5.19
C ASN A 84 -1.86 21.34 5.13
N THR A 85 -3.02 21.46 5.77
CA THR A 85 -4.11 20.46 5.76
C THR A 85 -4.80 20.31 4.40
N ASP A 86 -4.54 21.20 3.44
CA ASP A 86 -5.23 21.26 2.15
C ASP A 86 -4.42 20.64 1.00
N PHE A 87 -3.51 19.72 1.30
CA PHE A 87 -2.69 19.05 0.29
C PHE A 87 -3.30 17.69 -0.09
N GLU A 88 -3.29 17.37 -1.40
CA GLU A 88 -3.86 16.11 -1.91
C GLU A 88 -3.26 14.87 -1.22
N TRP A 89 -1.96 14.86 -0.90
CA TRP A 89 -1.31 13.81 -0.10
C TRP A 89 -1.98 13.61 1.27
N ASN A 90 -2.20 14.69 2.02
CA ASN A 90 -2.84 14.62 3.34
C ASN A 90 -4.27 14.08 3.26
N ARG A 91 -5.02 14.42 2.22
CA ARG A 91 -6.36 13.83 1.99
C ARG A 91 -6.26 12.32 1.77
N LEU A 92 -5.30 11.87 0.97
CA LEU A 92 -5.11 10.46 0.67
C LEU A 92 -4.65 9.68 1.91
N ASP A 93 -3.72 10.24 2.68
CA ASP A 93 -3.27 9.67 3.95
C ASP A 93 -4.45 9.54 4.93
N ASN A 94 -5.29 10.57 5.06
CA ASN A 94 -6.49 10.49 5.89
C ASN A 94 -7.46 9.40 5.43
N ILE A 95 -7.65 9.21 4.11
CA ILE A 95 -8.44 8.08 3.60
C ILE A 95 -7.84 6.74 4.03
N TYR A 96 -6.50 6.62 4.06
CA TYR A 96 -5.85 5.43 4.59
C TYR A 96 -6.15 5.26 6.07
N TYR A 97 -5.87 6.28 6.90
CA TYR A 97 -6.04 6.21 8.35
C TYR A 97 -7.48 5.90 8.77
N ASP A 98 -8.46 6.52 8.12
CA ASP A 98 -9.89 6.30 8.39
C ASP A 98 -10.36 4.86 8.07
N ASN A 99 -9.59 4.10 7.29
CA ASN A 99 -9.96 2.76 6.83
C ASN A 99 -8.90 1.69 7.17
N GLU A 100 -7.85 2.04 7.93
CA GLU A 100 -6.75 1.12 8.27
C GLU A 100 -7.28 -0.08 9.07
N GLU A 101 -8.12 0.16 10.07
CA GLU A 101 -8.70 -0.91 10.90
C GLU A 101 -9.46 -1.95 10.04
N GLU A 102 -10.21 -1.48 9.03
CA GLU A 102 -10.92 -2.37 8.10
C GLU A 102 -9.95 -3.22 7.28
N LEU A 103 -8.82 -2.66 6.84
CA LEU A 103 -7.76 -3.39 6.14
C LEU A 103 -7.18 -4.51 7.02
N LEU A 104 -6.92 -4.22 8.30
CA LEU A 104 -6.38 -5.20 9.25
C LEU A 104 -7.35 -6.37 9.44
N ILE A 105 -8.62 -6.06 9.70
CA ILE A 105 -9.67 -7.07 9.87
C ILE A 105 -9.79 -7.94 8.61
N LYS A 106 -9.81 -7.32 7.42
CA LYS A 106 -9.90 -8.06 6.15
C LYS A 106 -8.71 -8.98 5.92
N ARG A 107 -7.51 -8.53 6.30
CA ARG A 107 -6.29 -9.34 6.19
C ARG A 107 -6.37 -10.56 7.10
N ASP A 108 -6.78 -10.38 8.36
CA ASP A 108 -6.89 -11.47 9.31
C ASP A 108 -7.94 -12.50 8.86
N VAL A 109 -9.11 -12.03 8.42
CA VAL A 109 -10.16 -12.89 7.85
C VAL A 109 -9.67 -13.64 6.61
N TYR A 110 -8.86 -13.01 5.76
CA TYR A 110 -8.28 -13.67 4.58
C TYR A 110 -7.30 -14.77 5.00
N ILE A 111 -6.40 -14.50 5.96
CA ILE A 111 -5.41 -15.46 6.45
C ILE A 111 -6.10 -16.69 7.04
N GLU A 112 -7.09 -16.49 7.91
CA GLU A 112 -7.85 -17.57 8.56
C GLU A 112 -8.55 -18.48 7.54
N LYS A 113 -9.06 -17.92 6.44
CA LYS A 113 -9.75 -18.66 5.38
C LYS A 113 -8.82 -19.36 4.40
N ASN A 114 -7.54 -18.97 4.33
CA ASN A 114 -6.59 -19.43 3.32
C ASN A 114 -5.28 -19.92 3.95
N LEU A 115 -5.34 -20.60 5.10
CA LEU A 115 -4.16 -21.07 5.85
C LEU A 115 -3.16 -21.88 5.01
N ASN A 116 -3.64 -22.59 3.99
CA ASN A 116 -2.82 -23.35 3.03
C ASN A 116 -1.87 -22.47 2.20
N GLU A 117 -2.14 -21.17 2.11
CA GLU A 117 -1.26 -20.21 1.43
C GLU A 117 -0.11 -19.73 2.34
N PHE A 118 -0.18 -19.98 3.65
CA PHE A 118 0.76 -19.45 4.65
C PHE A 118 1.57 -20.53 5.36
N VAL A 119 0.99 -21.71 5.56
CA VAL A 119 1.63 -22.82 6.27
C VAL A 119 2.02 -23.90 5.27
N VAL A 120 3.30 -24.25 5.24
CA VAL A 120 3.82 -25.38 4.48
C VAL A 120 3.87 -26.59 5.42
N ASN A 121 3.09 -27.63 5.11
CA ASN A 121 3.22 -28.94 5.78
C ASN A 121 4.50 -29.66 5.38
#